data_AF-A0A811ZMM8-F1
#
_entry.id   AF-A0A811ZMM8-F1
#
_cell.length_a   1.000
_cell.length_b   1.000
_cell.length_c   1.000
_cell.angle_alpha   90.00
_cell.angle_beta   90.00
_cell.angle_gamma   90.00
#
_symmetry.space_group_name_H-M   'P 1'
#
loop_
_entity.id
_entity.type
_entity.pdbx_description
1 polymer ?
#
loop_
_entity_poly.entity_id
_entity_poly.type
_entity_poly.pdbx_seq_one_letter_code
_entity_poly.pdbx_strand_id
1 'polypeptide(L)'
;MWCPGNCQQNIRQMGPLASVEQSWKVDSDHVVPPQNLTGHSGFLLFNEGIKPMWEDDANRSGGRWVICLWKALASCCLAVLR
;
A
#
# COMPACT_ATOMS: atom_id res chain seq x y z
N MET A 1 -3.62 -17.58 -1.30
CA MET A 1 -2.45 -17.61 -2.19
C MET A 1 -2.73 -16.67 -3.35
N TRP A 2 -2.40 -15.38 -3.19
CA TRP A 2 -2.80 -14.32 -4.12
C TRP A 2 -1.58 -13.47 -4.47
N CYS A 3 -0.73 -14.04 -5.32
CA CYS A 3 0.20 -13.30 -6.16
C CYS A 3 0.52 -14.21 -7.36
N PRO A 4 -0.22 -14.10 -8.47
CA PRO A 4 0.04 -14.93 -9.64
C PRO A 4 1.36 -14.48 -10.28
N GLY A 5 2.46 -15.17 -9.95
CA GLY A 5 3.74 -15.24 -10.69
C GLY A 5 4.51 -13.95 -11.01
N ASN A 6 3.94 -12.75 -10.83
CA ASN A 6 4.45 -11.54 -11.47
C ASN A 6 4.20 -10.26 -10.67
N CYS A 7 3.97 -10.36 -9.36
CA CYS A 7 3.66 -9.22 -8.51
C CYS A 7 4.75 -8.13 -8.55
N GLN A 8 6.02 -8.52 -8.65
CA GLN A 8 7.13 -7.57 -8.74
C GLN A 8 7.05 -6.66 -9.98
N GLN A 9 6.54 -7.15 -11.11
CA GLN A 9 6.49 -6.37 -12.36
C GLN A 9 5.36 -5.32 -12.35
N ASN A 10 4.34 -5.50 -11.51
CA ASN A 10 3.18 -4.61 -11.42
C ASN A 10 3.27 -3.59 -10.27
N ILE A 11 4.36 -3.60 -9.51
CA ILE A 11 4.59 -2.65 -8.41
C ILE A 11 5.50 -1.53 -8.91
N ARG A 12 5.07 -0.28 -8.70
CA ARG A 12 5.86 0.92 -9.00
C ARG A 12 6.23 1.62 -7.69
N GLN A 13 7.53 1.88 -7.51
CA GLN A 13 8.02 2.62 -6.34
C GLN A 13 7.85 4.12 -6.56
N MET A 14 7.21 4.81 -5.61
CA MET A 14 6.99 6.25 -5.65
C MET A 14 8.14 7.05 -5.00
N GLY A 15 8.79 6.48 -3.97
CA GLY A 15 9.91 7.09 -3.25
C GLY A 15 9.79 6.92 -1.74
N PRO A 16 10.88 7.19 -0.98
CA PRO A 16 10.85 7.16 0.47
C PRO A 16 10.09 8.37 1.05
N LEU A 17 9.46 8.17 2.20
CA LEU A 17 8.86 9.23 3.01
C LEU A 17 9.68 9.36 4.29
N ALA A 18 10.44 10.45 4.41
CA ALA A 18 11.32 10.71 5.55
C ALA A 18 10.77 11.79 6.51
N SER A 19 9.69 12.47 6.13
CA SER A 19 9.01 13.46 6.97
C SER A 19 7.50 13.38 6.87
N VAL A 20 6.84 13.95 7.87
CA VAL A 20 5.38 14.07 7.94
C VAL A 20 4.85 14.88 6.77
N GLU A 21 5.49 16.00 6.43
CA GLU A 21 5.09 16.88 5.32
C GLU A 21 5.20 16.17 3.96
N GLN A 22 6.22 15.33 3.78
CA GLN A 22 6.36 14.52 2.57
C GLN A 22 5.22 13.50 2.46
N SER A 23 4.80 12.92 3.59
CA SER A 23 3.68 11.98 3.64
C SER A 23 2.37 12.66 3.23
N TRP A 24 2.08 13.83 3.79
CA TRP A 24 0.90 14.63 3.42
C TRP A 24 0.92 15.06 1.96
N LYS A 25 2.08 15.46 1.44
CA LYS A 25 2.23 15.87 0.04
C LYS A 25 1.96 14.72 -0.93
N VAL A 26 2.45 13.51 -0.64
CA VAL A 26 2.15 12.34 -1.47
C VAL A 26 0.65 12.02 -1.42
N ASP A 27 0.01 12.17 -0.26
CA ASP A 27 -1.43 11.95 -0.14
C ASP A 27 -2.25 12.97 -0.94
N SER A 28 -1.92 14.26 -0.86
CA SER A 28 -2.63 15.31 -1.60
C SER A 28 -2.43 15.23 -3.10
N ASP A 29 -1.21 14.91 -3.55
CA ASP A 29 -0.81 15.11 -4.94
C ASP A 29 -0.87 13.81 -5.77
N HIS A 30 -0.76 12.64 -5.12
CA HIS A 30 -0.53 11.37 -5.81
C HIS A 30 -1.45 10.23 -5.36
N VAL A 31 -2.15 10.34 -4.23
CA VAL A 31 -3.08 9.30 -3.76
C VAL A 31 -4.49 9.59 -4.28
N VAL A 32 -4.98 8.70 -5.14
CA VAL A 32 -6.38 8.70 -5.56
C VAL A 32 -7.24 8.18 -4.41
N PRO A 33 -8.37 8.84 -4.07
CA PRO A 33 -9.28 8.35 -3.03
C PRO A 33 -9.67 6.89 -3.28
N PRO A 34 -9.78 6.04 -2.24
CA PRO A 34 -10.10 4.61 -2.41
C PRO A 34 -11.37 4.34 -3.21
N GLN A 35 -12.36 5.23 -3.11
CA GLN A 35 -13.62 5.15 -3.88
C GLN A 35 -13.42 5.32 -5.39
N ASN A 36 -12.36 6.02 -5.81
CA ASN A 36 -12.03 6.35 -7.18
C ASN A 36 -10.95 5.43 -7.78
N LEU A 37 -10.39 4.50 -7.00
CA LEU A 37 -9.50 3.47 -7.53
C LEU A 37 -10.27 2.55 -8.48
N THR A 38 -9.72 2.37 -9.68
CA THR A 38 -10.28 1.50 -10.72
C THR A 38 -9.52 0.16 -10.76
N GLY A 39 -10.24 -0.94 -11.01
CA GLY A 39 -9.67 -2.28 -11.05
C GLY A 39 -9.19 -2.82 -9.69
N HIS A 40 -8.35 -3.85 -9.73
CA HIS A 40 -7.70 -4.45 -8.55
C HIS A 40 -6.36 -3.74 -8.24
N SER A 41 -6.41 -2.43 -8.06
CA SER A 41 -5.25 -1.59 -7.73
C SER A 41 -5.23 -1.22 -6.25
N GLY A 42 -4.04 -0.97 -5.70
CA GLY A 42 -3.88 -0.64 -4.28
C GLY A 42 -2.51 -0.05 -3.98
N PHE A 43 -2.40 0.59 -2.82
CA PHE A 43 -1.16 1.17 -2.33
C PHE A 43 -0.46 0.23 -1.35
N LEU A 44 0.87 0.24 -1.37
CA LEU A 44 1.72 -0.54 -0.48
C LEU A 44 2.67 0.44 0.19
N LEU A 45 2.60 0.56 1.52
CA LEU A 45 3.52 1.36 2.32
C LEU A 45 4.35 0.39 3.16
N PHE A 46 5.66 0.46 3.01
CA PHE A 46 6.62 -0.43 3.67
C PHE A 46 7.77 0.40 4.24
N ASN A 47 8.37 -0.10 5.31
CA ASN A 47 9.61 0.47 5.84
C ASN A 47 10.72 0.36 4.78
N GLU A 48 11.64 1.31 4.81
CA GLU A 48 12.78 1.34 3.90
C GLU A 48 13.58 0.03 3.98
N GLY A 49 13.94 -0.51 2.81
CA GLY A 49 14.68 -1.75 2.69
C GLY A 49 13.85 -3.04 2.73
N ILE A 50 12.57 -2.98 3.12
CA ILE A 50 11.67 -4.15 3.10
C ILE A 50 10.90 -4.18 1.78
N LYS A 51 11.05 -5.28 1.02
CA LYS A 51 10.28 -5.43 -0.22
C LYS A 51 8.84 -5.79 0.11
N PRO A 52 7.86 -5.30 -0.67
CA PRO A 52 6.45 -5.60 -0.47
C PRO A 52 6.07 -7.00 -1.00
N MET A 53 6.89 -8.01 -0.71
CA MET A 53 6.71 -9.37 -1.21
C MET A 53 6.97 -10.40 -0.10
N TRP A 54 6.33 -11.56 -0.20
CA TRP A 54 6.44 -12.61 0.82
C TRP A 54 7.81 -13.30 0.79
N GLU A 55 8.52 -13.21 -0.35
CA GLU A 55 9.88 -13.73 -0.52
C GLU A 55 10.93 -12.90 0.22
N ASP A 56 10.60 -11.69 0.68
CA ASP A 56 11.51 -10.88 1.49
C ASP A 56 11.73 -11.56 2.85
N ASP A 57 12.99 -11.61 3.29
CA ASP A 57 13.35 -12.27 4.55
C ASP A 57 12.61 -11.66 5.75
N ALA A 58 12.31 -10.36 5.72
CA ALA A 58 11.54 -9.70 6.78
C ALA A 58 10.06 -10.12 6.82
N ASN A 59 9.51 -10.62 5.70
CA ASN A 59 8.10 -11.00 5.58
C ASN A 59 7.88 -12.52 5.65
N ARG A 60 8.90 -13.34 5.41
CA ARG A 60 8.79 -14.80 5.23
C ARG A 60 8.15 -15.54 6.40
N SER A 61 8.39 -15.08 7.63
CA SER A 61 7.86 -15.71 8.85
C SER A 61 6.69 -14.93 9.47
N GLY A 62 6.18 -13.93 8.76
CA GLY A 62 5.15 -13.03 9.25
C GLY A 62 3.73 -13.43 8.85
N GLY A 63 2.84 -12.44 8.93
CA GLY A 63 1.44 -12.54 8.50
C GLY A 63 0.90 -11.18 8.10
N ARG A 64 -0.26 -11.17 7.44
CA ARG A 64 -0.94 -9.93 7.03
C ARG A 64 -2.33 -9.88 7.64
N TRP A 65 -2.65 -8.75 8.24
CA TRP A 65 -4.03 -8.41 8.59
C TRP A 65 -4.74 -7.84 7.36
N VAL A 66 -5.91 -8.37 7.05
CA VAL A 66 -6.75 -7.91 5.93
C VAL A 66 -8.09 -7.47 6.48
N ILE A 67 -8.42 -6.19 6.27
CA ILE A 67 -9.72 -5.64 6.62
C ILE A 67 -10.47 -5.38 5.32
N CYS A 68 -11.59 -6.06 5.12
CA CYS A 68 -12.49 -5.82 3.99
C CYS A 68 -13.54 -4.79 4.40
N LEU A 69 -13.51 -3.62 3.77
CA LEU A 69 -14.41 -2.51 4.07
C LEU A 69 -15.42 -2.29 2.93
N TRP A 70 -16.57 -1.72 3.26
CA TRP A 70 -17.45 -1.16 2.25
C TRP A 70 -16.79 0.04 1.58
N LYS A 71 -17.05 0.22 0.27
CA LYS A 71 -16.37 1.22 -0.55
C LYS A 71 -16.48 2.65 0.00
N ALA A 72 -17.62 2.98 0.64
CA ALA A 72 -17.86 4.27 1.28
C ALA A 72 -17.05 4.51 2.57
N LEU A 73 -16.56 3.46 3.24
CA LEU A 73 -15.81 3.56 4.49
C LEU A 73 -14.28 3.47 4.27
N ALA A 74 -13.85 3.08 3.08
CA ALA A 74 -12.44 2.87 2.76
C ALA A 74 -11.61 4.16 2.83
N SER A 75 -12.20 5.32 2.51
CA SER A 75 -11.53 6.63 2.58
C SER A 75 -11.14 7.00 4.01
N CYS A 76 -12.05 6.85 4.97
CA CYS A 76 -11.78 7.13 6.38
C CYS A 76 -10.69 6.22 6.95
N CYS A 77 -10.71 4.92 6.63
CA CYS A 77 -9.73 3.99 7.17
C CYS A 77 -8.32 4.21 6.61
N LEU A 78 -8.18 4.58 5.34
CA LEU A 78 -6.86 4.85 4.76
C LEU A 78 -6.15 6.03 5.44
N ALA A 79 -6.90 7.02 5.93
CA ALA A 79 -6.35 8.16 6.66
C ALA A 79 -5.88 7.81 8.08
N VAL A 80 -6.43 6.76 8.70
CA VAL A 80 -6.13 6.38 10.10
C VAL A 80 -5.07 5.27 10.18
N LEU A 81 -4.93 4.45 9.14
CA LEU A 81 -3.99 3.33 9.10
C LEU A 81 -2.56 3.73 8.68
N ARG A 82 -2.29 5.03 8.50
CA ARG A 82 -0.98 5.57 8.12
C ARG A 82 -0.30 6.25 9.29
#